data_AF-A0A8S3QAY2-F1
#
_entry.id   AF-A0A8S3QAY2-F1
#
_cell.length_a   1.000
_cell.length_b   1.000
_cell.length_c   1.000
_cell.angle_alpha   90.00
_cell.angle_beta   90.00
_cell.angle_gamma   90.00
#
_symmetry.space_group_name_H-M   'P 1'
#
loop_
_entity.id
_entity.type
_entity.pdbx_description
1 polymer ?
#
loop_
_entity_poly.entity_id
_entity_poly.type
_entity_poly.pdbx_seq_one_letter_code
_entity_poly.pdbx_strand_id
1 'polypeptide(L)'
;MSTQTLTEGNKLIISCIGQSYPNITNHDVKWTKHNNETFNRVGVQLVIDNVNRVDNGTFVCSVFLQLTPSVGQSVNVTGRTTVEVDILYRPDVTISPFRDSYKVIENTTNLDLTCNVTDANPAVTSYRWYKDGVKVSTAATYFIPRFTDIIQEVIHVMP
;
A
#
# COMPACT_ATOMS: atom_id res chain seq x y z
N MET A 1 16.22 7.37 10.93
CA MET A 1 15.00 7.05 10.15
C MET A 1 15.18 5.65 9.62
N SER A 2 14.23 4.74 9.88
CA SER A 2 14.25 3.35 9.42
C SER A 2 13.09 3.13 8.45
N THR A 3 13.23 2.18 7.53
CA THR A 3 12.17 1.80 6.59
C THR A 3 11.85 0.32 6.74
N GLN A 4 10.56 -0.02 6.73
CA GLN A 4 10.05 -1.39 6.83
C GLN A 4 9.11 -1.64 5.65
N THR A 5 9.52 -2.54 4.75
CA THR A 5 8.70 -2.94 3.59
C THR A 5 7.99 -4.26 3.88
N LEU A 6 6.69 -4.34 3.58
CA LEU A 6 5.83 -5.51 3.81
C LEU A 6 4.82 -5.66 2.68
N THR A 7 4.29 -6.86 2.46
CA THR A 7 3.16 -7.07 1.56
C THR A 7 1.84 -6.97 2.31
N GLU A 8 0.81 -6.39 1.67
CA GLU A 8 -0.57 -6.40 2.18
C GLU A 8 -0.99 -7.82 2.61
N GLY A 9 -1.61 -7.95 3.77
CA GLY A 9 -1.85 -9.24 4.41
C GLY A 9 -0.86 -9.62 5.51
N ASN A 10 0.33 -9.02 5.53
CA ASN A 10 1.39 -9.40 6.48
C ASN A 10 1.18 -8.79 7.88
N LYS A 11 1.85 -9.39 8.86
CA LYS A 11 1.92 -8.89 10.23
C LYS A 11 3.10 -7.93 10.41
N LEU A 12 2.81 -6.70 10.81
CA LEU A 12 3.81 -5.69 11.19
C LEU A 12 4.04 -5.72 12.70
N ILE A 13 5.32 -5.72 13.09
CA ILE A 13 5.74 -5.56 14.48
C ILE A 13 6.91 -4.58 14.51
N ILE A 14 6.72 -3.40 15.11
CA ILE A 14 7.78 -2.40 15.28
C ILE A 14 7.99 -2.18 16.77
N SER A 15 9.25 -2.26 17.22
CA SER A 15 9.60 -2.00 18.61
C SER A 15 10.19 -0.60 18.75
N CYS A 16 9.66 0.20 19.66
CA CYS A 16 10.25 1.47 20.06
C CYS A 16 11.06 1.25 21.33
N ILE A 17 12.37 1.15 21.14
CA ILE A 17 13.33 0.87 22.19
C ILE A 17 14.29 2.05 22.35
N GLY A 18 14.74 2.28 23.58
CA GLY A 18 15.68 3.32 23.94
C GLY A 18 16.40 2.95 25.24
N GLN A 19 17.59 3.51 25.44
CA GLN A 19 18.34 3.36 26.68
C GLN A 19 17.92 4.47 27.64
N SER A 20 17.30 4.12 28.76
CA SER A 20 16.91 5.09 29.80
C SER A 20 16.98 4.48 31.20
N TYR A 21 17.10 5.35 32.20
CA TYR A 21 16.89 5.00 33.60
C TYR A 21 15.88 6.01 34.19
N PRO A 22 14.69 5.57 34.64
CA PRO A 22 14.19 4.20 34.67
C PRO A 22 13.96 3.58 33.28
N ASN A 23 13.81 2.24 33.23
CA ASN A 23 13.52 1.51 31.99
C ASN A 23 12.18 1.94 31.40
N ILE A 24 12.12 2.04 30.07
CA ILE A 24 10.90 2.36 29.32
C ILE A 24 9.87 1.26 29.52
N THR A 25 8.66 1.65 29.88
CA THR A 25 7.49 0.76 30.00
C THR A 25 6.46 1.06 28.92
N ASN A 26 5.42 0.22 28.82
CA ASN A 26 4.34 0.40 27.84
C ASN A 26 3.61 1.75 27.99
N HIS A 27 3.51 2.29 29.20
CA HIS A 27 2.80 3.55 29.46
C HIS A 27 3.59 4.78 29.01
N ASP A 28 4.90 4.63 28.81
CA ASP A 28 5.80 5.72 28.43
C ASP A 28 5.83 5.91 26.91
N VAL A 29 5.33 4.94 26.12
CA VAL A 29 5.44 4.92 24.67
C VAL A 29 4.09 5.16 23.99
N LYS A 30 4.08 6.15 23.08
CA LYS A 30 2.96 6.47 22.22
C LYS A 30 3.36 6.42 20.76
N TRP A 31 2.54 5.78 19.95
CA TRP A 31 2.64 5.75 18.50
C TRP A 31 1.60 6.66 17.88
N THR A 32 2.03 7.51 16.96
CA THR A 32 1.16 8.31 16.09
C THR A 32 1.54 8.09 14.63
N LYS A 33 0.64 8.41 13.71
CA LYS A 33 0.91 8.34 12.26
C LYS A 33 0.91 9.74 11.68
N HIS A 34 1.91 10.04 10.85
CA HIS A 34 1.98 11.31 10.14
C HIS A 34 0.73 11.48 9.25
N ASN A 35 0.11 12.66 9.30
CA ASN A 35 -1.12 13.00 8.57
C ASN A 35 -2.35 12.15 8.92
N ASN A 36 -2.32 11.44 10.05
CA ASN A 36 -3.48 10.74 10.58
C ASN A 36 -3.58 10.95 12.09
N GLU A 37 -4.32 11.99 12.48
CA GLU A 37 -4.52 12.38 13.88
C GLU A 37 -5.31 11.35 14.69
N THR A 38 -6.09 10.50 14.03
CA THR A 38 -6.90 9.47 14.69
C THR A 38 -6.07 8.25 15.09
N PHE A 39 -4.91 8.05 14.47
CA PHE A 39 -4.03 6.93 14.79
C PHE A 39 -3.28 7.20 16.09
N ASN A 40 -3.68 6.49 17.14
CA ASN A 40 -3.03 6.51 18.44
C ASN A 40 -2.95 5.09 19.00
N ARG A 41 -1.74 4.64 19.34
CA ARG A 41 -1.48 3.37 20.01
C ARG A 41 -0.49 3.58 21.15
N VAL A 42 -0.59 2.77 22.19
CA VAL A 42 0.27 2.82 23.38
C VAL A 42 0.94 1.47 23.53
N GLY A 43 2.21 1.48 23.94
CA GLY A 43 3.00 0.28 24.14
C GLY A 43 4.34 0.31 23.43
N VAL A 44 5.30 -0.44 23.97
CA VAL A 44 6.67 -0.51 23.42
C VAL A 44 6.71 -1.14 22.02
N GLN A 45 5.68 -1.90 21.66
CA GLN A 45 5.51 -2.45 20.31
C GLN A 45 4.26 -1.91 19.64
N LEU A 46 4.39 -1.53 18.37
CA LEU A 46 3.28 -1.35 17.46
C LEU A 46 3.07 -2.65 16.69
N VAL A 47 1.89 -3.25 16.86
CA VAL A 47 1.50 -4.48 16.17
C VAL A 47 0.27 -4.20 15.30
N ILE A 48 0.36 -4.57 14.02
CA ILE A 48 -0.75 -4.60 13.08
C ILE A 48 -0.76 -5.99 12.46
N ASP A 49 -1.75 -6.82 12.79
CA ASP A 49 -1.76 -8.24 12.41
C ASP A 49 -1.96 -8.47 10.91
N ASN A 50 -2.73 -7.60 10.26
CA ASN A 50 -3.05 -7.67 8.84
C ASN A 50 -2.93 -6.28 8.24
N VAL A 51 -1.72 -5.92 7.80
CA VAL A 51 -1.47 -4.62 7.17
C VAL A 51 -2.17 -4.51 5.83
N ASN A 52 -2.66 -3.32 5.53
CA ASN A 52 -3.26 -2.99 4.24
C ASN A 52 -2.67 -1.69 3.69
N ARG A 53 -3.01 -1.35 2.45
CA ARG A 53 -2.45 -0.16 1.78
C ARG A 53 -2.69 1.18 2.52
N VAL A 54 -3.72 1.29 3.37
CA VAL A 54 -3.94 2.51 4.18
C VAL A 54 -2.98 2.63 5.36
N ASP A 55 -2.28 1.55 5.71
CA ASP A 55 -1.24 1.54 6.74
C ASP A 55 0.08 2.15 6.22
N ASN A 56 0.22 2.31 4.89
CA ASN A 56 1.38 2.95 4.26
C ASN A 56 1.67 4.36 4.82
N GLY A 57 2.93 4.68 5.05
CA GLY A 57 3.39 5.99 5.48
C GLY A 57 4.27 5.99 6.73
N THR A 58 4.44 7.18 7.32
CA THR A 58 5.39 7.38 8.43
C THR A 58 4.70 7.24 9.79
N PHE A 59 5.19 6.32 10.61
CA PHE A 59 4.83 6.21 12.01
C PHE A 59 5.87 6.91 12.87
N VAL A 60 5.38 7.54 13.94
CA VAL A 60 6.18 8.27 14.92
C VAL A 60 6.06 7.56 16.25
N CYS A 61 7.18 7.09 16.79
CA CYS A 61 7.24 6.73 18.20
C CYS A 61 7.61 7.96 19.02
N SER A 62 6.85 8.21 20.08
CA SER A 62 7.17 9.19 21.13
C SER A 62 7.29 8.48 22.47
N VAL A 63 8.40 8.69 23.16
CA VAL A 63 8.65 8.20 24.51
C VAL A 63 8.59 9.38 25.47
N PHE A 64 7.81 9.28 26.55
CA PHE A 64 7.66 10.30 27.58
C PHE A 64 8.13 9.74 28.92
N LEU A 65 9.15 10.34 29.51
CA LEU A 65 9.66 9.92 30.83
C LEU A 65 9.68 11.10 31.77
N GLN A 66 9.39 10.85 33.05
CA GLN A 66 9.61 11.80 34.13
C GLN A 66 10.82 11.35 34.94
N LEU A 67 11.90 12.13 34.87
CA LEU A 67 13.14 11.88 35.59
C LEU A 67 13.11 12.63 36.91
N THR A 68 13.22 11.90 38.02
CA THR A 68 13.27 12.49 39.36
C THR A 68 14.70 12.39 39.91
N PRO A 69 15.49 13.47 39.88
CA PRO A 69 16.85 13.45 40.44
C PRO A 69 16.81 13.36 41.96
N SER A 70 17.89 12.87 42.56
CA SER A 70 18.02 12.76 44.03
C SER A 70 18.06 14.12 44.72
N VAL A 71 18.46 15.17 43.99
CA VAL A 71 18.43 16.56 44.42
C VAL A 71 17.87 17.38 43.26
N GLY A 72 16.85 18.19 43.52
CA GLY A 72 16.20 19.05 42.52
C GLY A 72 14.79 18.62 42.13
N GLN A 73 14.23 19.30 41.13
CA GLN A 73 12.87 19.07 40.65
C GLN A 73 12.82 17.95 39.61
N SER A 74 11.70 17.23 39.54
CA SER A 74 11.46 16.27 38.45
C SER A 74 11.41 16.97 37.09
N VAL A 75 11.99 16.35 36.08
CA VAL A 75 12.06 16.85 34.70
C VAL A 75 11.37 15.88 33.75
N ASN A 76 10.51 16.40 32.88
CA ASN A 76 9.91 15.59 31.82
C ASN A 76 10.82 15.62 30.58
N VAL A 77 11.18 14.44 30.09
CA VAL A 77 11.95 14.27 28.85
C VAL A 77 11.11 13.55 27.81
N THR A 78 11.28 13.93 26.55
CA THR A 78 10.58 13.29 25.44
C THR A 78 11.56 12.93 24.34
N GLY A 79 11.60 11.65 23.98
CA GLY A 79 12.32 11.15 22.81
C GLY A 79 11.34 10.88 21.67
N ARG A 80 11.72 11.18 20.43
CA ARG A 80 10.92 10.84 19.25
C ARG A 80 11.78 10.24 18.15
N THR A 81 11.24 9.26 17.45
CA THR A 81 11.84 8.70 16.24
C THR A 81 10.77 8.30 15.25
N THR A 82 11.14 8.19 13.98
CA THR A 82 10.23 7.87 12.89
C THR A 82 10.66 6.60 12.16
N VAL A 83 9.66 5.87 11.69
CA VAL A 83 9.80 4.71 10.82
C VAL A 83 8.85 4.87 9.65
N GLU A 84 9.36 4.67 8.46
CA GLU A 84 8.57 4.59 7.24
C GLU A 84 8.13 3.15 7.03
N VAL A 85 6.83 2.96 6.88
CA VAL A 85 6.25 1.66 6.57
C VAL A 85 5.78 1.73 5.13
N ASP A 86 6.38 0.90 4.29
CA ASP A 86 6.10 0.77 2.87
C ASP A 86 5.30 -0.52 2.63
N ILE A 87 4.02 -0.39 2.29
CA ILE A 87 3.15 -1.53 2.06
C ILE A 87 3.03 -1.79 0.56
N LEU A 88 3.52 -2.94 0.12
CA LEU A 88 3.40 -3.43 -1.24
C LEU A 88 2.05 -4.11 -1.44
N TYR A 89 1.36 -3.76 -2.52
CA TYR A 89 0.04 -4.31 -2.86
C TYR A 89 -0.12 -4.42 -4.37
N ARG A 90 -1.01 -5.33 -4.79
CA ARG A 90 -1.27 -5.56 -6.21
C ARG A 90 -1.89 -4.31 -6.87
N PRO A 91 -1.64 -4.09 -8.16
CA PRO A 91 -2.29 -3.01 -8.89
C PRO A 91 -3.81 -3.20 -8.94
N ASP A 92 -4.55 -2.11 -8.73
CA ASP A 92 -5.93 -2.03 -9.16
C ASP A 92 -5.97 -1.50 -10.59
N VAL A 93 -6.73 -2.16 -11.45
CA VAL A 93 -6.79 -1.85 -12.88
C VAL A 93 -8.22 -1.71 -13.38
N THR A 94 -8.39 -0.86 -14.39
CA THR A 94 -9.64 -0.70 -15.13
C THR A 94 -9.35 -0.76 -16.63
N ILE A 95 -10.32 -1.21 -17.42
CA ILE A 95 -10.19 -1.24 -18.89
C ILE A 95 -11.04 -0.12 -19.49
N SER A 96 -10.45 0.66 -20.40
CA SER A 96 -11.13 1.70 -21.17
C SER A 96 -11.05 1.43 -22.68
N PRO A 97 -12.12 1.63 -23.45
CA PRO A 97 -13.47 1.92 -22.96
C PRO A 97 -14.01 0.76 -22.11
N PHE A 98 -14.89 1.07 -21.17
CA PHE A 98 -15.59 0.05 -20.38
C PHE A 98 -16.95 -0.20 -21.03
N ARG A 99 -17.18 -1.42 -21.53
CA ARG A 99 -18.49 -1.87 -22.02
C ARG A 99 -18.66 -3.35 -21.70
N ASP A 100 -19.84 -3.72 -21.22
CA ASP A 100 -20.19 -5.13 -20.92
C ASP A 100 -20.16 -6.01 -22.18
N SER A 101 -20.46 -5.40 -23.33
CA SER A 101 -20.26 -6.02 -24.64
C SER A 101 -19.97 -4.96 -25.70
N TYR A 102 -19.09 -5.33 -26.63
CA TYR A 102 -18.86 -4.56 -27.83
C TYR A 102 -19.70 -5.17 -28.96
N LYS A 103 -20.74 -4.48 -29.41
CA LYS A 103 -21.40 -4.81 -30.67
C LYS A 103 -20.56 -4.20 -31.78
N VAL A 104 -19.84 -5.04 -32.49
CA VAL A 104 -18.95 -4.62 -33.57
C VAL A 104 -19.53 -5.08 -34.89
N ILE A 105 -19.50 -4.21 -35.89
CA ILE A 105 -19.76 -4.59 -37.28
C ILE A 105 -18.43 -5.10 -37.84
N GLU A 106 -18.40 -6.36 -38.26
CA GLU A 106 -17.22 -6.99 -38.84
C GLU A 106 -16.57 -6.09 -39.89
N ASN A 107 -15.23 -6.05 -39.90
CA ASN A 107 -14.43 -5.33 -40.89
C ASN A 107 -14.62 -3.80 -40.96
N THR A 108 -15.31 -3.17 -40.00
CA THR A 108 -15.54 -1.70 -40.03
C THR A 108 -15.03 -0.96 -38.79
N THR A 109 -14.88 -1.65 -37.66
CA THR A 109 -14.54 -0.99 -36.39
C THR A 109 -13.19 -1.45 -35.89
N ASN A 110 -12.34 -0.49 -35.52
CA ASN A 110 -11.13 -0.74 -34.73
C ASN A 110 -11.47 -0.52 -33.26
N LEU A 111 -10.86 -1.31 -32.36
CA LEU A 111 -10.99 -1.09 -30.92
C LEU A 111 -9.63 -0.96 -30.28
N ASP A 112 -9.52 0.04 -29.43
CA ASP A 112 -8.36 0.28 -28.59
C ASP A 112 -8.78 -0.07 -27.17
N LEU A 113 -8.28 -1.19 -26.66
CA LEU A 113 -8.46 -1.55 -25.26
C LEU A 113 -7.25 -1.08 -24.47
N THR A 114 -7.46 -0.17 -23.53
CA THR A 114 -6.39 0.36 -22.66
C THR A 114 -6.59 -0.12 -21.24
N CYS A 115 -5.53 -0.68 -20.64
CA CYS A 115 -5.48 -1.07 -19.24
C CYS A 115 -4.92 0.10 -18.44
N ASN A 116 -5.77 0.71 -17.62
CA ASN A 116 -5.42 1.84 -16.78
C ASN A 116 -5.17 1.34 -15.37
N VAL A 117 -4.00 1.67 -14.81
CA VAL A 117 -3.67 1.41 -13.41
C VAL A 117 -4.21 2.55 -12.57
N THR A 118 -5.12 2.25 -11.63
CA THR A 118 -5.72 3.27 -10.75
C THR A 118 -4.94 3.44 -9.45
N ASP A 119 -4.32 2.38 -8.96
CA ASP A 119 -3.48 2.38 -7.76
C ASP A 119 -2.52 1.18 -7.82
N ALA A 120 -1.28 1.33 -7.38
CA ALA A 120 -0.29 0.26 -7.32
C ALA A 120 0.92 0.66 -6.48
N ASN A 121 1.45 -0.27 -5.68
CA ASN A 121 2.75 -0.11 -5.04
C ASN A 121 3.54 -1.44 -5.06
N PRO A 122 4.67 -1.53 -5.78
CA PRO A 122 5.33 -0.46 -6.54
C PRO A 122 4.58 -0.11 -7.83
N ALA A 123 5.01 0.97 -8.49
CA ALA A 123 4.46 1.38 -9.78
C ALA A 123 4.59 0.25 -10.83
N VAL A 124 3.55 0.09 -11.65
CA VAL A 124 3.51 -0.92 -12.72
C VAL A 124 4.52 -0.58 -13.81
N THR A 125 5.32 -1.58 -14.19
CA THR A 125 6.37 -1.43 -15.21
C THR A 125 6.13 -2.25 -16.49
N SER A 126 5.13 -3.14 -16.49
CA SER A 126 4.85 -3.99 -17.64
C SER A 126 3.38 -4.35 -17.76
N TYR A 127 2.92 -4.55 -19.00
CA TYR A 127 1.56 -4.94 -19.34
C TYR A 127 1.58 -6.25 -20.12
N ARG A 128 0.50 -7.03 -20.01
CA ARG A 128 0.28 -8.24 -20.82
C ARG A 128 -1.21 -8.36 -21.13
N TRP A 129 -1.54 -8.46 -22.41
CA TRP A 129 -2.89 -8.75 -22.88
C TRP A 129 -2.97 -10.18 -23.37
N TYR A 130 -4.09 -10.84 -23.07
CA TYR A 130 -4.39 -12.20 -23.51
C TYR A 130 -5.75 -12.22 -24.21
N LYS A 131 -5.82 -12.96 -25.33
CA LYS A 131 -7.06 -13.34 -26.01
C LYS A 131 -7.09 -14.86 -26.03
N ASP A 132 -8.11 -15.48 -25.45
CA ASP A 132 -8.28 -16.94 -25.40
C ASP A 132 -7.05 -17.69 -24.83
N GLY A 133 -6.44 -17.12 -23.80
CA GLY A 133 -5.23 -17.66 -23.16
C GLY A 133 -3.92 -17.41 -23.94
N VAL A 134 -3.98 -16.84 -25.15
CA VAL A 134 -2.82 -16.50 -25.96
C VAL A 134 -2.42 -15.05 -25.74
N LYS A 135 -1.14 -14.79 -25.47
CA LYS A 135 -0.61 -13.44 -25.28
C LYS A 135 -0.64 -12.66 -26.61
N VAL A 136 -1.29 -11.51 -26.63
CA VAL A 136 -1.50 -10.68 -27.84
C VAL A 136 -0.79 -9.32 -27.81
N SER A 137 -0.47 -8.78 -26.63
CA SER A 137 0.25 -7.50 -26.51
C SER A 137 1.02 -7.39 -25.19
N THR A 138 2.04 -6.53 -25.18
CA THR A 138 2.78 -6.09 -23.99
C THR A 138 2.68 -4.60 -23.71
N ALA A 139 1.92 -3.88 -24.53
CA ALA A 139 1.67 -2.45 -24.35
C ALA A 139 0.47 -2.22 -23.41
N ALA A 140 0.39 -1.02 -22.83
CA ALA A 140 -0.77 -0.62 -22.03
C ALA A 140 -2.07 -0.64 -22.85
N THR A 141 -1.98 -0.29 -24.13
CA THR A 141 -3.08 -0.35 -25.10
C THR A 141 -2.90 -1.53 -26.06
N TYR A 142 -3.95 -2.32 -26.22
CA TYR A 142 -4.07 -3.36 -27.23
C TYR A 142 -4.97 -2.87 -28.36
N PHE A 143 -4.37 -2.70 -29.55
CA PHE A 143 -5.05 -2.33 -30.78
C PHE A 143 -5.58 -3.58 -31.48
N ILE A 144 -6.89 -3.60 -31.72
CA ILE A 144 -7.56 -4.66 -32.46
C ILE A 144 -7.98 -4.08 -33.82
N PRO A 145 -7.19 -4.29 -34.89
CA PRO A 145 -7.57 -3.87 -36.22
C PRO A 145 -8.72 -4.73 -36.74
N ARG A 146 -9.73 -4.09 -37.33
CA ARG A 146 -10.78 -4.73 -38.15
C ARG A 146 -11.27 -6.04 -37.53
N PHE A 147 -12.09 -5.97 -36.49
CA PHE A 147 -12.67 -7.16 -35.85
C PHE A 147 -13.17 -8.16 -36.90
N THR A 148 -12.50 -9.30 -37.03
CA THR A 148 -12.84 -10.39 -37.96
C THR A 148 -13.62 -11.51 -37.29
N ASP A 149 -13.66 -11.54 -35.96
CA ASP A 149 -14.27 -12.63 -35.21
C ASP A 149 -15.42 -12.12 -34.34
N ILE A 150 -16.60 -12.68 -34.55
CA ILE A 150 -17.74 -12.60 -33.63
C ILE A 150 -17.30 -13.26 -32.32
N ILE A 151 -16.89 -12.49 -31.32
CA ILE A 151 -16.63 -13.03 -29.99
C ILE A 151 -17.91 -12.88 -29.17
N GLN A 152 -18.69 -13.95 -29.13
CA GLN A 152 -19.52 -14.27 -27.98
C GLN A 152 -18.55 -14.77 -26.90
N GLU A 153 -18.09 -13.89 -26.00
CA GLU A 153 -17.78 -14.19 -24.59
C GLU A 153 -16.81 -13.20 -23.92
N VAL A 154 -16.96 -13.19 -22.59
CA VAL A 154 -16.46 -12.28 -21.57
C VAL A 154 -14.95 -12.42 -21.41
N ILE A 155 -14.21 -11.31 -21.50
CA ILE A 155 -12.79 -11.27 -21.13
C ILE A 155 -12.69 -11.38 -19.61
N HIS A 156 -12.24 -12.54 -19.13
CA HIS A 156 -11.81 -12.71 -17.73
C HIS A 156 -10.48 -11.99 -17.53
N VAL A 157 -10.49 -10.98 -16.65
CA VAL A 157 -9.27 -10.39 -16.08
C VAL A 157 -9.11 -11.02 -14.68
N MET A 158 -8.19 -11.96 -14.53
CA MET A 158 -7.85 -12.54 -13.22
C MET A 158 -6.78 -11.70 -12.50
N PRO A 159 -6.78 -11.68 -11.15
CA PRO A 159 -5.96 -10.80 -10.30
C PRO A 159 -4.45 -11.07 -10.34
#